data_AF-A0A3E5BAG0-F1
#
_entry.id   AF-A0A3E5BAG0-F1
#
_cell.length_a   1.000
_cell.length_b   1.000
_cell.length_c   1.000
_cell.angle_alpha   90.00
_cell.angle_beta   90.00
_cell.angle_gamma   90.00
#
_symmetry.space_group_name_H-M   'P 1'
#
loop_
_entity.id
_entity.type
_entity.pdbx_description
1 polymer ?
#
loop_
_entity_poly.entity_id
_entity_poly.type
_entity_poly.pdbx_seq_one_letter_code
_entity_poly.pdbx_strand_id
1 'polypeptide(L)'
;MKAKLGFIILLGLISLKVMAQEFVHPGLLHSKESLKRIEVLVKEKVQPAYGSFIVMKGLPEGSAQYCMKGPFEVISRAGRYGYTKAPCESDFNAAYYNAIMWVITRNVAHADKSMEIIRAYAGKLKKIEGPDDPLCAGLQGFMLVNAAEILRYMYPVSEYSNGWTSVDTEITEHMFREVFQPVLTTFYQTKPYTNGNWGIAVTKAQQAIGIFLNDHKLYDDAINFFYHGKDNGSLPNYVAETGQIQESGRDQAHCMLGVGCLAEIAEIAWTQGQDLYSALDNRILKGYEYLSKSNLGYKVPFFTWKDITGKYSNWQNLGEEGMGKFRSIFEIGYNHYVERKGFEMPYTKMVLGRIRPEGPGFTCDNPGFGSLLFYLGKDIAIEKQEGAINEDMTQLHGWTFSTVSLKPVDGRMAFVSPDVRMQKRNIRYQAGKYPYIAIKIPRLPKMAKKDWFQLSYSVMSAPEFWKMNATEATKIGEDIYVFKVADYMSNNGTSFTQKVVNVTLILDFGNIGSESVVIDWIRSFEQIADIK
;
A
#
# COMPACT_ATOMS: atom_id res chain seq x y z
N MET A 1 32.41 77.89 -18.40
CA MET A 1 31.36 77.27 -17.57
C MET A 1 31.14 75.82 -18.02
N LYS A 2 31.87 74.86 -17.46
CA LYS A 2 31.65 73.42 -17.67
C LYS A 2 31.91 72.70 -16.35
N ALA A 3 30.83 72.31 -15.67
CA ALA A 3 30.86 71.57 -14.42
C ALA A 3 31.19 70.09 -14.71
N LYS A 4 32.13 69.53 -13.94
CA LYS A 4 32.36 68.08 -13.87
C LYS A 4 31.41 67.50 -12.83
N LEU A 5 30.45 66.69 -13.27
CA LEU A 5 29.57 65.91 -12.41
C LEU A 5 30.24 64.56 -12.17
N GLY A 6 30.66 64.28 -10.93
CA GLY A 6 31.16 62.98 -10.51
C GLY A 6 30.00 62.03 -10.24
N PHE A 7 30.06 60.82 -10.80
CA PHE A 7 29.11 59.75 -10.52
C PHE A 7 29.79 58.76 -9.58
N ILE A 8 29.38 58.74 -8.31
CA ILE A 8 29.77 57.72 -7.33
C ILE A 8 28.77 56.57 -7.46
N ILE A 9 29.21 55.42 -7.97
CA ILE A 9 28.43 54.18 -7.96
C ILE A 9 28.64 53.52 -6.61
N LEU A 10 27.63 53.60 -5.75
CA LEU A 10 27.58 52.87 -4.49
C LEU A 10 27.10 51.44 -4.78
N LEU A 11 28.04 50.49 -4.88
CA LEU A 11 27.73 49.06 -4.94
C LEU A 11 27.25 48.60 -3.55
N GLY A 12 25.94 48.51 -3.38
CA GLY A 12 25.32 47.85 -2.22
C GLY A 12 25.54 46.34 -2.30
N LEU A 13 26.37 45.81 -1.41
CA LEU A 13 26.48 44.37 -1.14
C LEU A 13 25.17 43.89 -0.50
N ILE A 14 24.24 43.36 -1.30
CA ILE A 14 23.11 42.60 -0.79
C ILE A 14 23.66 41.23 -0.40
N SER A 15 23.93 41.07 0.90
CA SER A 15 24.18 39.75 1.50
C SER A 15 22.88 38.96 1.46
N LEU A 16 22.72 38.10 0.46
CA LEU A 16 21.71 37.05 0.47
C LEU A 16 22.10 36.06 1.58
N LYS A 17 21.53 36.25 2.77
CA LYS A 17 21.50 35.19 3.77
C LYS A 17 20.67 34.05 3.17
N VAL A 18 21.33 33.01 2.70
CA VAL A 18 20.71 31.71 2.44
C VAL A 18 20.28 31.17 3.81
N MET A 19 19.05 31.45 4.22
CA MET A 19 18.45 30.79 5.36
C MET A 19 18.11 29.37 4.90
N ALA A 20 18.56 28.36 5.65
CA ALA A 20 18.07 27.00 5.46
C ALA A 20 16.55 27.00 5.58
N GLN A 21 15.85 26.28 4.71
CA GLN A 21 14.39 26.17 4.74
C GLN A 21 13.98 25.51 6.07
N GLU A 22 13.11 26.14 6.86
CA GLU A 22 12.54 25.52 8.05
C GLU A 22 11.71 24.29 7.67
N PHE A 23 11.78 23.23 8.47
CA PHE A 23 10.98 22.03 8.24
C PHE A 23 9.48 22.30 8.43
N VAL A 24 8.67 21.71 7.56
CA VAL A 24 7.21 21.70 7.67
C VAL A 24 6.80 20.69 8.75
N HIS A 25 5.87 21.07 9.61
CA HIS A 25 5.40 20.26 10.72
C HIS A 25 3.86 20.31 10.94
N PRO A 26 3.19 19.16 11.18
CA PRO A 26 3.71 17.82 10.95
C PRO A 26 4.13 17.68 9.48
N GLY A 27 5.24 16.99 9.22
CA GLY A 27 5.77 16.90 7.84
C GLY A 27 6.58 15.67 7.54
N LEU A 28 6.25 14.56 8.21
CA LEU A 28 6.77 13.24 7.86
C LEU A 28 5.94 12.65 6.73
N LEU A 29 5.36 11.45 6.89
CA LEU A 29 4.43 10.89 5.89
C LEU A 29 3.17 11.74 5.72
N HIS A 30 2.87 12.61 6.68
CA HIS A 30 1.64 13.38 6.72
C HIS A 30 1.87 14.85 7.04
N SER A 31 1.27 15.73 6.23
CA SER A 31 1.10 17.15 6.50
C SER A 31 -0.25 17.41 7.19
N LYS A 32 -0.50 18.64 7.67
CA LYS A 32 -1.83 19.01 8.18
C LYS A 32 -2.92 18.81 7.11
N GLU A 33 -2.61 19.15 5.87
CA GLU A 33 -3.50 19.04 4.72
C GLU A 33 -3.78 17.56 4.39
N SER A 34 -2.76 16.69 4.41
CA SER A 34 -2.98 15.26 4.17
C SER A 34 -3.79 14.61 5.30
N LEU A 35 -3.54 14.98 6.56
CA LEU A 35 -4.34 14.53 7.70
C LEU A 35 -5.80 14.99 7.58
N LYS A 36 -6.04 16.23 7.15
CA LYS A 36 -7.39 16.74 6.90
C LYS A 36 -8.06 15.99 5.75
N ARG A 37 -7.33 15.68 4.68
CA ARG A 37 -7.82 14.85 3.57
C ARG A 37 -8.28 13.48 4.07
N ILE A 38 -7.48 12.81 4.89
CA ILE A 38 -7.82 11.49 5.46
C ILE A 38 -9.14 11.57 6.25
N GLU A 39 -9.31 12.59 7.10
CA GLU A 39 -10.56 12.83 7.85
C GLU A 39 -11.77 12.99 6.91
N VAL A 40 -11.62 13.80 5.85
CA VAL A 40 -12.70 14.05 4.87
C VAL A 40 -13.06 12.77 4.10
N LEU A 41 -12.07 12.01 3.63
CA LEU A 41 -12.30 10.73 2.92
C LEU A 41 -13.16 9.77 3.76
N VAL A 42 -12.88 9.68 5.06
CA VAL A 42 -13.65 8.81 5.96
C VAL A 42 -15.03 9.37 6.27
N LYS A 43 -15.13 10.67 6.56
CA LYS A 43 -16.40 11.34 6.84
C LYS A 43 -17.40 11.17 5.68
N GLU A 44 -16.92 11.38 4.46
CA GLU A 44 -17.71 11.27 3.23
C GLU A 44 -17.79 9.83 2.70
N LYS A 45 -17.16 8.86 3.39
CA LYS A 45 -17.15 7.43 3.05
C LYS A 45 -16.62 7.10 1.65
N VAL A 46 -15.69 7.90 1.15
CA VAL A 46 -15.08 7.76 -0.17
C VAL A 46 -14.35 6.41 -0.28
N GLN A 47 -14.66 5.63 -1.33
CA GLN A 47 -13.95 4.38 -1.61
C GLN A 47 -12.72 4.64 -2.48
N PRO A 48 -11.60 3.90 -2.26
CA PRO A 48 -11.44 2.78 -1.33
C PRO A 48 -11.05 3.19 0.10
N ALA A 49 -10.78 4.47 0.36
CA ALA A 49 -10.24 4.96 1.63
C ALA A 49 -11.08 4.57 2.86
N TYR A 50 -12.40 4.69 2.75
CA TYR A 50 -13.31 4.28 3.81
C TYR A 50 -13.22 2.79 4.12
N GLY A 51 -13.05 1.94 3.11
CA GLY A 51 -12.83 0.51 3.31
C GLY A 51 -11.59 0.23 4.15
N SER A 52 -10.47 0.90 3.86
CA SER A 52 -9.22 0.77 4.62
C SER A 52 -9.36 1.28 6.05
N PHE A 53 -10.11 2.36 6.28
CA PHE A 53 -10.47 2.80 7.62
C PHE A 53 -11.25 1.75 8.41
N ILE A 54 -12.22 1.08 7.79
CA ILE A 54 -12.97 -0.01 8.43
C ILE A 54 -12.04 -1.17 8.80
N VAL A 55 -11.08 -1.52 7.93
CA VAL A 55 -10.06 -2.53 8.25
C VAL A 55 -9.22 -2.10 9.46
N MET A 56 -8.67 -0.88 9.45
CA MET A 56 -7.85 -0.36 10.56
C MET A 56 -8.62 -0.36 11.88
N LYS A 57 -9.86 0.13 11.88
CA LYS A 57 -10.75 0.17 13.05
C LYS A 57 -11.03 -1.23 13.63
N GLY A 58 -11.00 -2.27 12.78
CA GLY A 58 -11.22 -3.66 13.19
C GLY A 58 -10.00 -4.36 13.77
N LEU A 59 -8.80 -3.77 13.68
CA LEU A 59 -7.58 -4.38 14.20
C LEU A 59 -7.39 -4.13 15.70
N PRO A 60 -6.75 -5.06 16.45
CA PRO A 60 -6.33 -4.82 17.82
C PRO A 60 -5.48 -3.56 17.97
N GLU A 61 -4.53 -3.34 17.07
CA GLU A 61 -3.63 -2.19 17.06
C GLU A 61 -4.36 -0.87 16.72
N GLY A 62 -5.51 -0.92 16.04
CA GLY A 62 -6.35 0.25 15.78
C GLY A 62 -7.30 0.61 16.93
N SER A 63 -7.33 -0.18 18.00
CA SER A 63 -8.23 0.00 19.13
C SER A 63 -7.63 0.91 20.21
N ALA A 64 -8.44 1.83 20.75
CA ALA A 64 -8.08 2.62 21.92
C ALA A 64 -7.91 1.75 23.19
N GLN A 65 -8.44 0.52 23.18
CA GLN A 65 -8.29 -0.46 24.26
C GLN A 65 -7.08 -1.40 24.04
N TYR A 66 -6.21 -1.12 23.06
CA TYR A 66 -5.00 -1.91 22.84
C TYR A 66 -4.20 -2.06 24.13
N CYS A 67 -3.84 -3.29 24.47
CA CYS A 67 -3.00 -3.60 25.62
C CYS A 67 -1.53 -3.57 25.19
N MET A 68 -0.78 -2.59 25.67
CA MET A 68 0.64 -2.44 25.39
C MET A 68 1.42 -3.67 25.90
N LYS A 69 2.37 -4.15 25.08
CA LYS A 69 3.13 -5.37 25.34
C LYS A 69 4.51 -5.10 25.92
N GLY A 70 5.08 -3.92 25.66
CA GLY A 70 6.27 -3.38 26.29
C GLY A 70 5.94 -2.48 27.50
N PRO A 71 6.70 -1.39 27.75
CA PRO A 71 7.95 -1.03 27.08
C PRO A 71 9.11 -1.94 27.49
N PHE A 72 10.06 -2.15 26.58
CA PHE A 72 11.29 -2.91 26.83
C PHE A 72 12.47 -1.97 27.03
N GLU A 73 13.44 -2.35 27.87
CA GLU A 73 14.70 -1.61 27.98
C GLU A 73 15.61 -1.83 26.76
N VAL A 74 15.53 -3.01 26.15
CA VAL A 74 16.28 -3.38 24.95
C VAL A 74 15.30 -3.95 23.93
N ILE A 75 15.34 -3.45 22.69
CA ILE A 75 14.59 -4.03 21.58
C ILE A 75 15.54 -4.65 20.55
N SER A 76 15.09 -5.72 19.90
CA SER A 76 15.85 -6.40 18.87
C SER A 76 14.95 -7.17 17.91
N ARG A 77 15.44 -7.38 16.68
CA ARG A 77 14.82 -8.27 15.70
C ARG A 77 15.34 -9.71 15.77
N ALA A 78 16.44 -9.98 16.50
CA ALA A 78 17.09 -11.28 16.53
C ALA A 78 17.92 -11.51 17.81
N GLY A 79 18.54 -12.68 17.93
CA GLY A 79 19.45 -12.98 19.06
C GLY A 79 18.75 -12.98 20.43
N ARG A 80 19.52 -12.66 21.49
CA ARG A 80 19.09 -12.74 22.89
C ARG A 80 17.80 -11.99 23.19
N TYR A 81 17.61 -10.83 22.57
CA TYR A 81 16.45 -9.96 22.77
C TYR A 81 15.41 -10.10 21.66
N GLY A 82 15.53 -11.08 20.77
CA GLY A 82 14.62 -11.27 19.63
C GLY A 82 13.15 -11.52 20.02
N TYR A 83 12.89 -11.96 21.26
CA TYR A 83 11.53 -12.09 21.81
C TYR A 83 10.79 -10.75 21.91
N THR A 84 11.50 -9.62 21.90
CA THR A 84 10.91 -8.27 21.94
C THR A 84 10.38 -7.80 20.58
N LYS A 85 10.79 -8.44 19.48
CA LYS A 85 10.46 -8.02 18.10
C LYS A 85 8.97 -7.83 17.88
N ALA A 86 8.20 -8.92 17.89
CA ALA A 86 6.79 -8.88 17.55
C ALA A 86 5.95 -8.06 18.55
N PRO A 87 6.20 -8.12 19.87
CA PRO A 87 5.58 -7.22 20.84
C PRO A 87 5.82 -5.73 20.54
N CYS A 88 7.08 -5.34 20.31
CA CYS A 88 7.44 -3.95 20.00
C CYS A 88 6.88 -3.47 18.66
N GLU A 89 6.92 -4.30 17.61
CA GLU A 89 6.28 -4.01 16.33
C GLU A 89 4.76 -3.77 16.50
N SER A 90 4.10 -4.57 17.34
CA SER A 90 2.67 -4.38 17.64
C SER A 90 2.41 -3.05 18.35
N ASP A 91 3.23 -2.71 19.35
CA ASP A 91 3.09 -1.45 20.10
C ASP A 91 3.30 -0.24 19.19
N PHE A 92 4.30 -0.25 18.31
CA PHE A 92 4.57 0.90 17.43
C PHE A 92 3.54 1.05 16.31
N ASN A 93 3.05 -0.07 15.77
CA ASN A 93 1.87 -0.04 14.90
C ASN A 93 0.66 0.52 15.64
N ALA A 94 0.44 0.12 16.89
CA ALA A 94 -0.67 0.62 17.69
C ALA A 94 -0.54 2.12 17.98
N ALA A 95 0.65 2.63 18.26
CA ALA A 95 0.90 4.06 18.42
C ALA A 95 0.54 4.83 17.15
N TYR A 96 1.01 4.37 15.99
CA TYR A 96 0.74 5.02 14.71
C TYR A 96 -0.73 4.94 14.30
N TYR A 97 -1.34 3.75 14.34
CA TYR A 97 -2.74 3.58 13.96
C TYR A 97 -3.67 4.34 14.89
N ASN A 98 -3.42 4.36 16.20
CA ASN A 98 -4.21 5.17 17.12
C ASN A 98 -4.02 6.69 16.88
N ALA A 99 -2.83 7.16 16.49
CA ALA A 99 -2.65 8.56 16.10
C ALA A 99 -3.49 8.93 14.86
N ILE A 100 -3.57 8.05 13.86
CA ILE A 100 -4.45 8.23 12.69
C ILE A 100 -5.93 8.14 13.08
N MET A 101 -6.31 7.19 13.93
CA MET A 101 -7.68 7.06 14.45
C MET A 101 -8.10 8.30 15.24
N TRP A 102 -7.18 8.92 16.00
CA TRP A 102 -7.42 10.22 16.64
C TRP A 102 -7.75 11.30 15.62
N VAL A 103 -6.92 11.46 14.58
CA VAL A 103 -7.16 12.45 13.51
C VAL A 103 -8.54 12.26 12.87
N ILE A 104 -8.92 11.02 12.58
CA ILE A 104 -10.17 10.70 11.87
C ILE A 104 -11.39 10.87 12.77
N THR A 105 -11.34 10.33 13.99
CA THR A 105 -12.54 10.18 14.84
C THR A 105 -12.70 11.31 15.85
N ARG A 106 -11.61 12.04 16.15
CA ARG A 106 -11.52 13.01 17.26
C ARG A 106 -11.88 12.41 18.63
N ASN A 107 -11.81 11.08 18.76
CA ASN A 107 -11.97 10.40 20.04
C ASN A 107 -10.64 10.38 20.79
N VAL A 108 -10.59 11.16 21.88
CA VAL A 108 -9.43 11.36 22.76
C VAL A 108 -8.79 10.05 23.23
N ALA A 109 -9.57 8.99 23.43
CA ALA A 109 -9.05 7.70 23.87
C ALA A 109 -8.00 7.10 22.91
N HIS A 110 -8.09 7.37 21.60
CA HIS A 110 -7.07 6.95 20.64
C HIS A 110 -5.78 7.77 20.80
N ALA A 111 -5.87 9.08 20.95
CA ALA A 111 -4.69 9.93 21.18
C ALA A 111 -3.98 9.53 22.48
N ASP A 112 -4.75 9.29 23.55
CA ASP A 112 -4.22 8.87 24.84
C ASP A 112 -3.49 7.52 24.76
N LYS A 113 -4.04 6.53 24.03
CA LYS A 113 -3.37 5.25 23.80
C LYS A 113 -2.05 5.40 23.07
N SER A 114 -1.99 6.28 22.08
CA SER A 114 -0.76 6.54 21.34
C SER A 114 0.26 7.31 22.19
N MET A 115 -0.16 8.32 22.97
CA MET A 115 0.69 8.99 23.97
C MET A 115 1.25 8.03 25.02
N GLU A 116 0.42 7.10 25.53
CA GLU A 116 0.85 6.07 26.49
C GLU A 116 2.06 5.29 25.97
N ILE A 117 1.96 4.79 24.73
CA ILE A 117 3.03 3.98 24.12
C ILE A 117 4.28 4.84 23.88
N ILE A 118 4.13 6.04 23.32
CA ILE A 118 5.27 6.93 23.03
C ILE A 118 6.02 7.27 24.32
N ARG A 119 5.31 7.73 25.36
CA ARG A 119 5.89 8.07 26.67
C ARG A 119 6.55 6.86 27.33
N ALA A 120 5.91 5.69 27.27
CA ALA A 120 6.41 4.47 27.88
C ALA A 120 7.75 4.03 27.27
N TYR A 121 7.91 4.09 25.94
CA TYR A 121 9.17 3.77 25.29
C TYR A 121 10.20 4.89 25.47
N ALA A 122 9.83 6.16 25.33
CA ALA A 122 10.73 7.29 25.54
C ALA A 122 11.35 7.32 26.96
N GLY A 123 10.59 6.87 27.97
CA GLY A 123 11.07 6.81 29.36
C GLY A 123 11.84 5.54 29.75
N LYS A 124 11.84 4.47 28.95
CA LYS A 124 12.42 3.17 29.35
C LYS A 124 13.41 2.57 28.35
N LEU A 125 13.25 2.84 27.06
CA LEU A 125 14.11 2.25 26.04
C LEU A 125 15.54 2.79 26.16
N LYS A 126 16.51 1.89 26.25
CA LYS A 126 17.92 2.23 26.45
C LYS A 126 18.82 1.77 25.30
N LYS A 127 18.41 0.74 24.57
CA LYS A 127 19.28 0.11 23.56
C LYS A 127 18.50 -0.61 22.47
N ILE A 128 19.05 -0.56 21.26
CA ILE A 128 18.74 -1.49 20.16
C ILE A 128 19.97 -2.38 19.98
N GLU A 129 19.78 -3.69 19.93
CA GLU A 129 20.89 -4.64 19.89
C GLU A 129 20.61 -5.79 18.92
N GLY A 130 21.64 -6.32 18.26
CA GLY A 130 21.59 -7.58 17.53
C GLY A 130 22.02 -7.44 16.07
N PRO A 131 22.12 -8.56 15.32
CA PRO A 131 22.62 -8.54 13.94
C PRO A 131 21.72 -7.78 12.96
N ASP A 132 20.46 -7.58 13.32
CA ASP A 132 19.43 -6.89 12.55
C ASP A 132 19.06 -5.52 13.18
N ASP A 133 19.96 -4.96 14.00
CA ASP A 133 19.76 -3.65 14.63
C ASP A 133 19.45 -2.50 13.66
N PRO A 134 19.97 -2.41 12.42
CA PRO A 134 19.69 -1.26 11.58
C PRO A 134 18.27 -1.35 11.00
N LEU A 135 17.77 -2.56 10.75
CA LEU A 135 16.36 -2.78 10.40
C LEU A 135 15.44 -2.53 11.59
N CYS A 136 15.87 -2.86 12.82
CA CYS A 136 15.11 -2.56 14.02
C CYS A 136 14.92 -1.04 14.15
N ALA A 137 16.02 -0.29 14.12
CA ALA A 137 15.97 1.17 14.15
C ALA A 137 15.22 1.77 12.95
N GLY A 138 15.48 1.26 11.74
CA GLY A 138 14.95 1.77 10.48
C GLY A 138 13.45 1.54 10.25
N LEU A 139 12.91 0.41 10.71
CA LEU A 139 11.51 0.04 10.45
C LEU A 139 10.62 0.35 11.65
N GLN A 140 11.00 -0.11 12.84
CA GLN A 140 10.21 0.11 14.06
C GLN A 140 10.31 1.59 14.48
N GLY A 141 11.51 2.18 14.46
CA GLY A 141 11.70 3.60 14.77
C GLY A 141 10.91 4.52 13.84
N PHE A 142 10.80 4.15 12.56
CA PHE A 142 10.03 4.92 11.59
C PHE A 142 8.53 4.99 11.91
N MET A 143 7.92 3.88 12.36
CA MET A 143 6.52 3.88 12.80
C MET A 143 6.32 4.78 14.02
N LEU A 144 7.23 4.68 15.00
CA LEU A 144 7.15 5.45 16.25
C LEU A 144 7.33 6.96 16.02
N VAL A 145 8.29 7.39 15.20
CA VAL A 145 8.51 8.82 14.93
C VAL A 145 7.34 9.46 14.17
N ASN A 146 6.70 8.72 13.26
CA ASN A 146 5.48 9.20 12.60
C ASN A 146 4.32 9.37 13.59
N ALA A 147 4.16 8.48 14.57
CA ALA A 147 3.15 8.63 15.62
C ALA A 147 3.43 9.85 16.51
N ALA A 148 4.69 10.01 16.94
CA ALA A 148 5.15 11.13 17.75
C ALA A 148 4.94 12.48 17.05
N GLU A 149 5.32 12.57 15.78
CA GLU A 149 5.11 13.77 14.97
C GLU A 149 3.63 14.16 14.90
N ILE A 150 2.73 13.22 14.60
CA ILE A 150 1.30 13.50 14.52
C ILE A 150 0.79 14.05 15.86
N LEU A 151 1.11 13.41 16.98
CA LEU A 151 0.59 13.84 18.28
C LEU A 151 1.21 15.15 18.77
N ARG A 152 2.49 15.40 18.48
CA ARG A 152 3.18 16.67 18.79
C ARG A 152 2.42 17.88 18.25
N TYR A 153 1.81 17.76 17.08
CA TYR A 153 1.15 18.88 16.40
C TYR A 153 -0.38 18.79 16.34
N MET A 154 -0.97 17.62 16.59
CA MET A 154 -2.43 17.41 16.48
C MET A 154 -3.10 17.10 17.82
N TYR A 155 -2.35 16.99 18.91
CA TYR A 155 -2.88 16.73 20.25
C TYR A 155 -2.08 17.48 21.33
N PRO A 156 -1.93 18.82 21.26
CA PRO A 156 -1.10 19.59 22.19
C PRO A 156 -1.74 19.74 23.58
N VAL A 157 -0.90 19.89 24.62
CA VAL A 157 -1.38 20.09 26.01
C VAL A 157 -2.21 21.37 26.20
N SER A 158 -2.04 22.36 25.33
CA SER A 158 -2.84 23.59 25.35
C SER A 158 -4.32 23.36 25.03
N GLU A 159 -4.66 22.26 24.36
CA GLU A 159 -6.03 21.91 23.96
C GLU A 159 -6.54 20.66 24.69
N TYR A 160 -5.65 19.77 25.11
CA TYR A 160 -6.00 18.48 25.70
C TYR A 160 -5.18 18.20 26.95
N SER A 161 -5.83 17.84 28.06
CA SER A 161 -5.15 17.67 29.36
C SER A 161 -4.05 16.60 29.36
N ASN A 162 -4.19 15.55 28.56
CA ASN A 162 -3.17 14.51 28.36
C ASN A 162 -2.31 14.72 27.10
N GLY A 163 -2.46 15.89 26.47
CA GLY A 163 -1.78 16.25 25.22
C GLY A 163 -0.27 16.33 25.33
N TRP A 164 0.38 16.49 24.18
CA TRP A 164 1.82 16.59 24.03
C TRP A 164 2.38 17.82 24.74
N THR A 165 3.42 17.61 25.55
CA THR A 165 4.10 18.62 26.37
C THR A 165 5.53 18.91 25.90
N SER A 166 6.18 19.92 26.48
CA SER A 166 7.62 20.13 26.29
C SER A 166 8.45 18.97 26.87
N VAL A 167 8.01 18.37 27.98
CA VAL A 167 8.67 17.18 28.56
C VAL A 167 8.59 16.00 27.59
N ASP A 168 7.43 15.78 26.96
CA ASP A 168 7.28 14.73 25.94
C ASP A 168 8.22 14.94 24.76
N THR A 169 8.43 16.21 24.37
CA THR A 169 9.42 16.58 23.36
C THR A 169 10.83 16.16 23.80
N GLU A 170 11.27 16.62 24.98
CA GLU A 170 12.61 16.34 25.50
C GLU A 170 12.92 14.84 25.59
N ILE A 171 12.03 14.04 26.19
CA ILE A 171 12.26 12.59 26.36
C ILE A 171 12.21 11.83 25.03
N THR A 172 11.35 12.26 24.10
CA THR A 172 11.22 11.58 22.81
C THR A 172 12.40 11.92 21.90
N GLU A 173 12.83 13.18 21.87
CA GLU A 173 14.04 13.60 21.14
C GLU A 173 15.28 12.90 21.72
N HIS A 174 15.37 12.80 23.06
CA HIS A 174 16.45 12.05 23.73
C HIS A 174 16.48 10.57 23.31
N MET A 175 15.33 9.88 23.30
CA MET A 175 15.25 8.49 22.84
C MET A 175 15.75 8.35 21.39
N PHE A 176 15.33 9.22 20.48
CA PHE A 176 15.80 9.14 19.09
C PHE A 176 17.29 9.45 18.95
N ARG A 177 17.82 10.44 19.68
CA ARG A 177 19.24 10.82 19.64
C ARG A 177 20.16 9.79 20.28
N GLU A 178 19.77 9.20 21.40
CA GLU A 178 20.67 8.35 22.19
C GLU A 178 20.50 6.85 21.91
N VAL A 179 19.33 6.43 21.41
CA VAL A 179 19.05 5.00 21.17
C VAL A 179 19.02 4.66 19.68
N PHE A 180 18.29 5.43 18.87
CA PHE A 180 18.11 5.13 17.45
C PHE A 180 19.28 5.64 16.60
N GLN A 181 19.64 6.92 16.78
CA GLN A 181 20.64 7.59 15.95
C GLN A 181 22.02 6.91 15.95
N PRO A 182 22.55 6.34 17.06
CA PRO A 182 23.84 5.67 17.03
C PRO A 182 23.85 4.44 16.12
N VAL A 183 22.74 3.69 16.05
CA VAL A 183 22.59 2.54 15.16
C VAL A 183 22.56 3.00 13.69
N LEU A 184 21.75 4.02 13.37
CA LEU A 184 21.65 4.55 12.01
C LEU A 184 22.99 5.13 11.52
N THR A 185 23.65 5.89 12.39
CA THR A 185 24.97 6.49 12.12
C THR A 185 26.04 5.41 11.90
N THR A 186 26.05 4.37 12.72
CA THR A 186 26.99 3.24 12.58
C THR A 186 26.80 2.55 11.24
N PHE A 187 25.55 2.36 10.79
CA PHE A 187 25.27 1.80 9.47
C PHE A 187 25.88 2.65 8.35
N TYR A 188 25.67 3.98 8.37
CA TYR A 188 26.20 4.91 7.37
C TYR A 188 27.74 4.94 7.32
N GLN A 189 28.40 4.70 8.45
CA GLN A 189 29.86 4.69 8.57
C GLN A 189 30.48 3.32 8.22
N THR A 190 29.67 2.28 8.15
CA THR A 190 30.12 0.91 7.87
C THR A 190 30.20 0.68 6.36
N LYS A 191 31.24 -0.03 5.90
CA LYS A 191 31.32 -0.47 4.49
C LYS A 191 30.10 -1.34 4.15
N PRO A 192 29.51 -1.23 2.95
CA PRO A 192 28.33 -2.02 2.56
C PRO A 192 28.49 -3.51 2.84
N TYR A 193 27.47 -4.11 3.45
CA TYR A 193 27.51 -5.51 3.87
C TYR A 193 26.15 -6.25 3.75
N THR A 194 25.11 -5.56 3.27
CA THR A 194 23.72 -6.04 3.25
C THR A 194 23.06 -5.84 1.88
N ASN A 195 21.86 -6.41 1.71
CA ASN A 195 21.00 -6.07 0.57
C ASN A 195 20.45 -4.65 0.71
N GLY A 196 20.06 -4.03 -0.39
CA GLY A 196 19.75 -2.59 -0.41
C GLY A 196 18.55 -2.18 0.44
N ASN A 197 17.58 -3.06 0.70
CA ASN A 197 16.44 -2.71 1.56
C ASN A 197 16.85 -2.26 2.98
N TRP A 198 18.01 -2.71 3.48
CA TRP A 198 18.53 -2.28 4.78
C TRP A 198 18.91 -0.81 4.75
N GLY A 199 19.72 -0.40 3.76
CA GLY A 199 20.12 0.99 3.60
C GLY A 199 18.92 1.92 3.36
N ILE A 200 17.93 1.47 2.60
CA ILE A 200 16.69 2.24 2.38
C ILE A 200 15.90 2.39 3.69
N ALA A 201 15.74 1.32 4.47
CA ALA A 201 15.04 1.38 5.76
C ALA A 201 15.72 2.32 6.76
N VAL A 202 17.06 2.25 6.86
CA VAL A 202 17.86 3.16 7.69
C VAL A 202 17.69 4.61 7.22
N THR A 203 17.78 4.85 5.91
CA THR A 203 17.66 6.20 5.31
C THR A 203 16.30 6.81 5.56
N LYS A 204 15.24 6.01 5.44
CA LYS A 204 13.87 6.41 5.71
C LYS A 204 13.69 6.88 7.17
N ALA A 205 14.20 6.13 8.13
CA ALA A 205 14.16 6.54 9.54
C ALA A 205 15.03 7.76 9.82
N GLN A 206 16.26 7.81 9.26
CA GLN A 206 17.18 8.93 9.40
C GLN A 206 16.53 10.24 8.93
N GLN A 207 15.90 10.23 7.76
CA GLN A 207 15.20 11.40 7.20
C GLN A 207 14.07 11.87 8.12
N ALA A 208 13.23 10.93 8.59
CA ALA A 208 12.09 11.25 9.43
C ALA A 208 12.49 11.74 10.83
N ILE A 209 13.49 11.10 11.43
CA ILE A 209 14.07 11.52 12.70
C ILE A 209 14.74 12.88 12.55
N GLY A 210 15.45 13.14 11.46
CA GLY A 210 16.05 14.45 11.17
C GLY A 210 15.03 15.58 11.17
N ILE A 211 13.89 15.39 10.51
CA ILE A 211 12.78 16.36 10.53
C ILE A 211 12.23 16.53 11.96
N PHE A 212 11.87 15.43 12.65
CA PHE A 212 11.31 15.48 14.00
C PHE A 212 12.23 16.21 15.00
N LEU A 213 13.55 16.00 14.86
CA LEU A 213 14.60 16.62 15.68
C LEU A 213 14.99 18.04 15.24
N ASN A 214 14.41 18.56 14.15
CA ASN A 214 14.84 19.78 13.47
C ASN A 214 16.36 19.80 13.14
N ASP A 215 16.89 18.65 12.73
CA ASP A 215 18.30 18.44 12.43
C ASP A 215 18.53 18.30 10.92
N HIS A 216 18.85 19.42 10.28
CA HIS A 216 19.09 19.48 8.84
C HIS A 216 20.22 18.57 8.38
N LYS A 217 21.24 18.34 9.21
CA LYS A 217 22.34 17.47 8.82
C LYS A 217 21.87 16.03 8.63
N LEU A 218 21.02 15.53 9.53
CA LEU A 218 20.48 14.17 9.41
C LEU A 218 19.61 14.02 8.16
N TYR A 219 18.80 15.04 7.85
CA TYR A 219 17.99 15.09 6.64
C TYR A 219 18.87 15.11 5.37
N ASP A 220 19.84 16.03 5.30
CA ASP A 220 20.74 16.18 4.15
C ASP A 220 21.58 14.92 3.92
N ASP A 221 22.05 14.28 5.00
CA ASP A 221 22.75 12.99 4.91
C ASP A 221 21.85 11.90 4.32
N ALA A 222 20.55 11.89 4.65
CA ALA A 222 19.59 10.94 4.07
C ALA A 222 19.31 11.23 2.59
N ILE A 223 19.14 12.49 2.20
CA ILE A 223 18.98 12.89 0.79
C ILE A 223 20.24 12.52 -0.02
N ASN A 224 21.42 12.78 0.53
CA ASN A 224 22.68 12.42 -0.11
C ASN A 224 22.83 10.90 -0.23
N PHE A 225 22.47 10.12 0.80
CA PHE A 225 22.48 8.66 0.71
C PHE A 225 21.53 8.15 -0.38
N PHE A 226 20.32 8.70 -0.47
CA PHE A 226 19.33 8.32 -1.48
C PHE A 226 19.89 8.43 -2.92
N TYR A 227 20.60 9.52 -3.25
CA TYR A 227 21.18 9.72 -4.58
C TYR A 227 22.56 9.05 -4.78
N HIS A 228 23.40 9.11 -3.76
CA HIS A 228 24.85 8.93 -3.88
C HIS A 228 25.46 7.99 -2.83
N GLY A 229 24.61 7.35 -2.01
CA GLY A 229 25.05 6.37 -1.03
C GLY A 229 25.92 5.31 -1.68
N LYS A 230 27.13 5.11 -1.17
CA LYS A 230 27.99 3.98 -1.55
C LYS A 230 27.49 2.74 -0.83
N ASP A 231 26.27 2.34 -1.12
CA ASP A 231 25.55 1.22 -0.54
C ASP A 231 24.47 0.74 -1.54
N ASN A 232 24.09 -0.53 -1.42
CA ASN A 232 23.05 -1.13 -2.26
C ASN A 232 21.68 -0.44 -2.11
N GLY A 233 21.45 0.29 -1.02
CA GLY A 233 20.19 0.99 -0.74
C GLY A 233 20.04 2.39 -1.33
N SER A 234 21.05 2.92 -2.02
CA SER A 234 20.87 4.15 -2.81
C SER A 234 20.02 3.86 -4.04
N LEU A 235 19.22 4.84 -4.50
CA LEU A 235 18.29 4.68 -5.63
C LEU A 235 18.95 4.07 -6.89
N PRO A 236 20.11 4.56 -7.40
CA PRO A 236 20.72 3.98 -8.60
C PRO A 236 21.24 2.55 -8.39
N ASN A 237 21.57 2.16 -7.15
CA ASN A 237 22.09 0.83 -6.81
C ASN A 237 21.00 -0.15 -6.37
N TYR A 238 19.77 0.32 -6.13
CA TYR A 238 18.64 -0.53 -5.79
C TYR A 238 17.67 -0.76 -6.96
N VAL A 239 17.45 0.23 -7.82
CA VAL A 239 16.53 0.12 -8.96
C VAL A 239 17.26 0.50 -10.24
N ALA A 240 17.35 -0.43 -11.20
CA ALA A 240 17.97 -0.21 -12.49
C ALA A 240 17.10 0.63 -13.43
N GLU A 241 17.69 1.12 -14.52
CA GLU A 241 16.97 1.81 -15.60
C GLU A 241 15.86 0.97 -16.22
N THR A 242 16.01 -0.36 -16.21
CA THR A 242 14.98 -1.32 -16.66
C THR A 242 13.80 -1.43 -15.69
N GLY A 243 13.89 -0.82 -14.51
CA GLY A 243 12.98 -1.02 -13.38
C GLY A 243 13.30 -2.25 -12.53
N GLN A 244 14.23 -3.12 -12.96
CA GLN A 244 14.63 -4.27 -12.16
C GLN A 244 15.17 -3.80 -10.80
N ILE A 245 14.68 -4.43 -9.73
CA ILE A 245 15.11 -4.16 -8.35
C ILE A 245 16.26 -5.10 -8.01
N GLN A 246 17.25 -4.64 -7.24
CA GLN A 246 18.42 -5.42 -6.83
C GLN A 246 18.06 -6.79 -6.24
N GLU A 247 16.96 -6.87 -5.49
CA GLU A 247 16.47 -8.11 -4.86
C GLU A 247 15.53 -8.94 -5.75
N SER A 248 15.32 -8.57 -7.01
CA SER A 248 14.37 -9.27 -7.91
C SER A 248 14.70 -10.76 -8.10
N GLY A 249 15.96 -11.15 -7.92
CA GLY A 249 16.39 -12.55 -7.97
C GLY A 249 16.18 -13.34 -6.67
N ARG A 250 15.82 -12.67 -5.58
CA ARG A 250 15.66 -13.24 -4.24
C ARG A 250 14.23 -13.72 -4.01
N ASP A 251 13.33 -12.78 -3.75
CA ASP A 251 11.90 -13.00 -3.50
C ASP A 251 11.12 -11.69 -3.63
N GLN A 252 9.79 -11.81 -3.78
CA GLN A 252 8.93 -10.66 -4.05
C GLN A 252 8.68 -9.79 -2.82
N ALA A 253 8.76 -10.38 -1.62
CA ALA A 253 8.46 -9.68 -0.38
C ALA A 253 9.54 -8.61 -0.06
N HIS A 254 10.81 -8.93 -0.27
CA HIS A 254 11.91 -7.98 -0.07
C HIS A 254 11.94 -6.88 -1.13
N CYS A 255 11.57 -7.18 -2.38
CA CYS A 255 11.40 -6.17 -3.41
C CYS A 255 10.31 -5.15 -3.04
N MET A 256 9.16 -5.63 -2.53
CA MET A 256 8.07 -4.75 -2.07
C MET A 256 8.48 -3.90 -0.85
N LEU A 257 9.23 -4.48 0.11
CA LEU A 257 9.80 -3.73 1.23
C LEU A 257 10.63 -2.55 0.74
N GLY A 258 11.64 -2.79 -0.12
CA GLY A 258 12.55 -1.73 -0.54
C GLY A 258 11.88 -0.66 -1.39
N VAL A 259 11.05 -1.03 -2.36
CA VAL A 259 10.33 -0.06 -3.20
C VAL A 259 9.31 0.75 -2.40
N GLY A 260 8.61 0.13 -1.45
CA GLY A 260 7.73 0.84 -0.52
C GLY A 260 8.48 1.87 0.33
N CYS A 261 9.64 1.48 0.89
CA CYS A 261 10.47 2.41 1.67
C CYS A 261 11.04 3.56 0.80
N LEU A 262 11.39 3.32 -0.47
CA LEU A 262 11.80 4.39 -1.38
C LEU A 262 10.67 5.40 -1.63
N ALA A 263 9.43 4.93 -1.78
CA ALA A 263 8.27 5.81 -1.93
C ALA A 263 8.00 6.61 -0.65
N GLU A 264 8.21 6.01 0.52
CA GLU A 264 8.07 6.71 1.81
C GLU A 264 9.12 7.82 1.98
N ILE A 265 10.38 7.57 1.58
CA ILE A 265 11.43 8.61 1.54
C ILE A 265 11.02 9.77 0.62
N ALA A 266 10.49 9.43 -0.56
CA ALA A 266 10.07 10.41 -1.55
C ALA A 266 8.84 11.21 -1.11
N GLU A 267 7.88 10.59 -0.42
CA GLU A 267 6.68 11.26 0.10
C GLU A 267 7.01 12.21 1.27
N ILE A 268 7.95 11.83 2.14
CA ILE A 268 8.45 12.73 3.19
C ILE A 268 9.13 13.94 2.56
N ALA A 269 10.02 13.72 1.59
CA ALA A 269 10.68 14.82 0.88
C ALA A 269 9.67 15.71 0.15
N TRP A 270 8.64 15.12 -0.47
CA TRP A 270 7.56 15.85 -1.13
C TRP A 270 6.82 16.77 -0.16
N THR A 271 6.56 16.29 1.07
CA THR A 271 5.94 17.10 2.14
C THR A 271 6.81 18.28 2.55
N GLN A 272 8.14 18.15 2.41
CA GLN A 272 9.11 19.24 2.62
C GLN A 272 9.34 20.10 1.37
N GLY A 273 8.62 19.86 0.27
CA GLY A 273 8.72 20.62 -0.98
C GLY A 273 9.79 20.14 -1.96
N GLN A 274 10.37 18.94 -1.76
CA GLN A 274 11.40 18.37 -2.62
C GLN A 274 10.89 17.16 -3.41
N ASP A 275 11.03 17.19 -4.74
CA ASP A 275 10.54 16.12 -5.65
C ASP A 275 11.59 15.02 -5.86
N LEU A 276 11.71 14.10 -4.90
CA LEU A 276 12.54 12.88 -5.05
C LEU A 276 11.89 11.80 -5.92
N TYR A 277 10.59 11.86 -6.17
CA TYR A 277 9.92 10.92 -7.07
C TYR A 277 10.46 11.05 -8.50
N SER A 278 10.73 12.28 -8.94
CA SER A 278 11.29 12.56 -10.26
C SER A 278 12.73 12.04 -10.50
N ALA A 279 13.42 11.62 -9.43
CA ALA A 279 14.83 11.23 -9.47
C ALA A 279 15.13 10.14 -10.50
N LEU A 280 16.26 10.32 -11.23
CA LEU A 280 16.82 9.36 -12.18
C LEU A 280 15.81 8.86 -13.23
N ASP A 281 15.05 9.81 -13.79
CA ASP A 281 13.97 9.57 -14.77
C ASP A 281 12.85 8.69 -14.18
N ASN A 282 12.24 9.20 -13.10
CA ASN A 282 11.16 8.55 -12.36
C ASN A 282 11.52 7.10 -11.97
N ARG A 283 12.73 6.88 -11.44
CA ARG A 283 13.26 5.53 -11.22
C ARG A 283 12.38 4.70 -10.28
N ILE A 284 11.77 5.34 -9.28
CA ILE A 284 10.83 4.67 -8.36
C ILE A 284 9.58 4.18 -9.13
N LEU A 285 9.02 4.97 -10.07
CA LEU A 285 7.90 4.54 -10.94
C LEU A 285 8.27 3.27 -11.71
N LYS A 286 9.46 3.26 -12.34
CA LYS A 286 9.94 2.10 -13.10
C LYS A 286 10.05 0.86 -12.21
N GLY A 287 10.52 1.01 -10.98
CA GLY A 287 10.55 -0.07 -9.97
C GLY A 287 9.16 -0.62 -9.65
N TYR A 288 8.18 0.25 -9.42
CA TYR A 288 6.79 -0.16 -9.16
C TYR A 288 6.15 -0.89 -10.35
N GLU A 289 6.30 -0.37 -11.57
CA GLU A 289 5.74 -0.99 -12.77
C GLU A 289 6.43 -2.32 -13.07
N TYR A 290 7.76 -2.42 -12.92
CA TYR A 290 8.49 -3.68 -13.04
C TYR A 290 7.98 -4.72 -12.04
N LEU A 291 7.89 -4.34 -10.76
CA LEU A 291 7.47 -5.22 -9.67
C LEU A 291 6.02 -5.67 -9.85
N SER A 292 5.14 -4.76 -10.24
CA SER A 292 3.74 -5.05 -10.51
C SER A 292 3.60 -5.99 -11.71
N LYS A 293 4.30 -5.70 -12.81
CA LYS A 293 4.29 -6.50 -14.03
C LYS A 293 4.76 -7.93 -13.77
N SER A 294 5.87 -8.10 -13.08
CA SER A 294 6.41 -9.43 -12.76
C SER A 294 5.50 -10.22 -11.82
N ASN A 295 4.96 -9.59 -10.77
CA ASN A 295 4.05 -10.25 -9.83
C ASN A 295 2.68 -10.58 -10.42
N LEU A 296 2.28 -9.90 -11.49
CA LEU A 296 1.11 -10.23 -12.31
C LEU A 296 1.39 -11.38 -13.31
N GLY A 297 2.61 -11.89 -13.33
CA GLY A 297 3.04 -13.02 -14.16
C GLY A 297 3.59 -12.66 -15.52
N TYR A 298 3.60 -11.38 -15.89
CA TYR A 298 4.13 -10.97 -17.19
C TYR A 298 5.65 -11.09 -17.23
N LYS A 299 6.19 -11.33 -18.43
CA LYS A 299 7.64 -11.33 -18.65
C LYS A 299 8.22 -9.93 -18.46
N VAL A 300 9.36 -9.87 -17.79
CA VAL A 300 10.13 -8.65 -17.53
C VAL A 300 11.60 -8.89 -17.89
N PRO A 301 12.37 -7.87 -18.31
CA PRO A 301 13.79 -8.02 -18.54
C PRO A 301 14.51 -8.33 -17.23
N PHE A 302 15.36 -9.36 -17.22
CA PHE A 302 16.15 -9.71 -16.04
C PHE A 302 17.63 -9.82 -16.41
N PHE A 303 18.50 -9.24 -15.59
CA PHE A 303 19.94 -9.44 -15.65
C PHE A 303 20.49 -9.82 -14.27
N THR A 304 21.60 -10.56 -14.24
CA THR A 304 22.31 -10.85 -12.99
C THR A 304 22.88 -9.56 -12.41
N TRP A 305 22.29 -9.09 -11.32
CA TRP A 305 22.73 -7.90 -10.62
C TRP A 305 24.06 -8.15 -9.93
N LYS A 306 25.05 -7.27 -10.12
CA LYS A 306 26.28 -7.27 -9.32
C LYS A 306 26.22 -6.12 -8.33
N ASP A 307 26.09 -6.45 -7.06
CA ASP A 307 25.90 -5.50 -5.99
C ASP A 307 27.25 -4.95 -5.48
N ILE A 308 27.22 -3.84 -4.73
CA ILE A 308 28.44 -3.14 -4.28
C ILE A 308 29.27 -4.02 -3.34
N THR A 309 28.62 -4.94 -2.62
CA THR A 309 29.31 -5.85 -1.68
C THR A 309 29.98 -7.03 -2.40
N GLY A 310 29.54 -7.36 -3.63
CA GLY A 310 29.90 -8.58 -4.34
C GLY A 310 29.25 -9.86 -3.78
N LYS A 311 28.50 -9.78 -2.67
CA LYS A 311 27.91 -10.92 -1.96
C LYS A 311 26.59 -11.37 -2.57
N TYR A 312 25.76 -10.43 -3.03
CA TYR A 312 24.41 -10.69 -3.51
C TYR A 312 24.35 -10.58 -5.03
N SER A 313 25.23 -11.35 -5.68
CA SER A 313 25.59 -11.18 -7.09
C SER A 313 25.39 -12.42 -7.97
N ASN A 314 24.74 -13.46 -7.45
CA ASN A 314 24.68 -14.78 -8.11
C ASN A 314 23.27 -15.22 -8.54
N TRP A 315 22.22 -14.42 -8.33
CA TRP A 315 20.88 -14.76 -8.81
C TRP A 315 20.80 -14.70 -10.34
N GLN A 316 20.57 -15.87 -10.96
CA GLN A 316 20.54 -16.02 -12.41
C GLN A 316 19.12 -15.87 -13.01
N ASN A 317 18.09 -15.96 -12.17
CA ASN A 317 16.69 -15.89 -12.58
C ASN A 317 15.90 -15.00 -11.60
N LEU A 318 14.71 -14.59 -12.03
CA LEU A 318 13.74 -13.92 -11.18
C LEU A 318 13.30 -14.85 -10.03
N GLY A 319 13.31 -14.35 -8.80
CA GLY A 319 12.92 -15.12 -7.63
C GLY A 319 11.39 -15.22 -7.52
N GLU A 320 10.82 -16.39 -7.81
CA GLU A 320 9.35 -16.55 -7.88
C GLU A 320 8.67 -16.65 -6.50
N GLU A 321 9.46 -16.73 -5.42
CA GLU A 321 8.91 -16.84 -4.06
C GLU A 321 8.07 -15.60 -3.72
N GLY A 322 6.79 -15.85 -3.40
CA GLY A 322 5.84 -14.79 -3.05
C GLY A 322 5.17 -14.11 -4.25
N MET A 323 5.40 -14.55 -5.49
CA MET A 323 4.71 -14.00 -6.66
C MET A 323 3.18 -14.02 -6.52
N GLY A 324 2.56 -12.87 -6.84
CA GLY A 324 1.12 -12.65 -6.71
C GLY A 324 0.64 -12.36 -5.29
N LYS A 325 1.54 -12.38 -4.28
CA LYS A 325 1.23 -11.97 -2.90
C LYS A 325 1.65 -10.52 -2.69
N PHE A 326 0.70 -9.62 -2.81
CA PHE A 326 0.94 -8.18 -2.73
C PHE A 326 0.88 -7.65 -1.28
N ARG A 327 1.83 -6.79 -0.93
CA ARG A 327 1.81 -5.96 0.30
C ARG A 327 1.09 -4.62 0.02
N SER A 328 0.62 -3.95 1.06
CA SER A 328 -0.04 -2.64 0.98
C SER A 328 0.94 -1.47 0.77
N ILE A 329 1.68 -1.46 -0.35
CA ILE A 329 2.71 -0.45 -0.65
C ILE A 329 2.51 0.26 -1.98
N PHE A 330 1.44 -0.03 -2.73
CA PHE A 330 1.31 0.39 -4.13
C PHE A 330 0.63 1.75 -4.28
N GLU A 331 -0.25 2.08 -3.34
CA GLU A 331 -1.07 3.27 -3.43
C GLU A 331 -0.28 4.58 -3.28
N ILE A 332 0.76 4.60 -2.42
CA ILE A 332 1.61 5.78 -2.22
C ILE A 332 2.30 6.22 -3.53
N GLY A 333 2.91 5.28 -4.26
CA GLY A 333 3.53 5.54 -5.56
C GLY A 333 2.50 5.90 -6.63
N TYR A 334 1.41 5.13 -6.71
CA TYR A 334 0.37 5.37 -7.71
C TYR A 334 -0.26 6.76 -7.59
N ASN A 335 -0.59 7.22 -6.37
CA ASN A 335 -1.16 8.55 -6.18
C ASN A 335 -0.21 9.66 -6.59
N HIS A 336 1.08 9.54 -6.28
CA HIS A 336 2.04 10.54 -6.74
C HIS A 336 2.07 10.58 -8.28
N TYR A 337 2.40 9.47 -8.92
CA TYR A 337 2.66 9.50 -10.36
C TYR A 337 1.41 9.68 -11.20
N VAL A 338 0.31 9.00 -10.87
CA VAL A 338 -0.91 9.04 -11.68
C VAL A 338 -1.79 10.23 -11.28
N GLU A 339 -2.14 10.36 -10.00
CA GLU A 339 -3.10 11.39 -9.58
C GLU A 339 -2.46 12.79 -9.49
N ARG A 340 -1.24 12.93 -8.93
CA ARG A 340 -0.57 14.26 -8.87
C ARG A 340 0.09 14.65 -10.18
N LYS A 341 0.75 13.72 -10.87
CA LYS A 341 1.64 14.03 -12.01
C LYS A 341 1.08 13.61 -13.38
N GLY A 342 -0.02 12.85 -13.45
CA GLY A 342 -0.68 12.49 -14.71
C GLY A 342 0.05 11.43 -15.55
N PHE A 343 0.98 10.66 -14.96
CA PHE A 343 1.62 9.53 -15.63
C PHE A 343 0.71 8.30 -15.70
N GLU A 344 1.11 7.31 -16.50
CA GLU A 344 0.47 6.00 -16.55
C GLU A 344 1.27 4.98 -15.73
N MET A 345 0.56 4.18 -14.93
CA MET A 345 1.10 3.01 -14.24
C MET A 345 0.13 1.82 -14.40
N PRO A 346 -0.02 1.27 -15.61
CA PRO A 346 -1.06 0.30 -15.92
C PRO A 346 -0.95 -1.00 -15.10
N TYR A 347 0.26 -1.50 -14.83
CA TYR A 347 0.43 -2.73 -14.05
C TYR A 347 0.17 -2.48 -12.57
N THR A 348 0.64 -1.37 -12.01
CA THR A 348 0.32 -0.99 -10.63
C THR A 348 -1.16 -0.71 -10.45
N LYS A 349 -1.86 -0.14 -11.45
CA LYS A 349 -3.32 0.00 -11.44
C LYS A 349 -4.02 -1.36 -11.33
N MET A 350 -3.55 -2.36 -12.10
CA MET A 350 -4.05 -3.73 -12.02
C MET A 350 -3.83 -4.34 -10.63
N VAL A 351 -2.67 -4.11 -10.01
CA VAL A 351 -2.39 -4.57 -8.62
C VAL A 351 -3.35 -3.90 -7.63
N LEU A 352 -3.48 -2.58 -7.70
CA LEU A 352 -4.36 -1.82 -6.81
C LEU A 352 -5.83 -2.23 -6.94
N GLY A 353 -6.29 -2.54 -8.15
CA GLY A 353 -7.61 -3.13 -8.35
C GLY A 353 -7.86 -4.32 -7.42
N ARG A 354 -6.85 -5.21 -7.29
CA ARG A 354 -6.92 -6.47 -6.52
C ARG A 354 -6.80 -6.31 -5.02
N ILE A 355 -6.02 -5.33 -4.55
CA ILE A 355 -5.70 -5.19 -3.12
C ILE A 355 -6.46 -4.07 -2.42
N ARG A 356 -7.15 -3.20 -3.17
CA ARG A 356 -8.00 -2.15 -2.59
C ARG A 356 -9.30 -2.74 -2.02
N PRO A 357 -9.74 -2.28 -0.83
CA PRO A 357 -9.05 -1.37 0.07
C PRO A 357 -7.81 -2.02 0.72
N GLU A 358 -6.66 -1.33 0.68
CA GLU A 358 -5.43 -1.85 1.28
C GLU A 358 -5.54 -1.97 2.81
N GLY A 359 -4.98 -3.05 3.36
CA GLY A 359 -4.95 -3.34 4.80
C GLY A 359 -3.62 -2.98 5.48
N PRO A 360 -3.32 -3.54 6.67
CA PRO A 360 -2.10 -3.23 7.41
C PRO A 360 -0.83 -3.58 6.64
N GLY A 361 0.27 -2.92 7.03
CA GLY A 361 1.60 -3.28 6.57
C GLY A 361 2.04 -4.66 7.06
N PHE A 362 3.09 -5.21 6.46
CA PHE A 362 3.74 -6.40 6.99
C PHE A 362 4.63 -5.99 8.17
N THR A 363 4.30 -6.45 9.38
CA THR A 363 4.99 -6.03 10.61
C THR A 363 5.13 -4.50 10.72
N CYS A 364 6.34 -3.95 10.74
CA CYS A 364 6.64 -2.50 10.65
C CYS A 364 7.44 -2.16 9.39
N ASP A 365 7.48 -3.05 8.39
CA ASP A 365 8.25 -2.83 7.16
C ASP A 365 7.80 -1.53 6.45
N ASN A 366 6.48 -1.33 6.38
CA ASN A 366 5.79 -0.19 5.77
C ASN A 366 4.52 0.12 6.60
N PRO A 367 3.96 1.35 6.59
CA PRO A 367 2.79 1.70 7.37
C PRO A 367 1.51 0.99 6.92
N GLY A 368 1.48 0.49 5.68
CA GLY A 368 0.27 -0.07 5.05
C GLY A 368 -0.83 0.97 4.86
N PHE A 369 -2.06 0.50 4.69
CA PHE A 369 -3.27 1.32 4.56
C PHE A 369 -3.17 2.44 3.53
N GLY A 370 -2.40 2.24 2.45
CA GLY A 370 -2.15 3.32 1.51
C GLY A 370 -3.44 3.89 0.94
N SER A 371 -4.45 3.04 0.67
CA SER A 371 -5.79 3.47 0.21
C SER A 371 -6.49 4.45 1.15
N LEU A 372 -6.17 4.44 2.44
CA LEU A 372 -6.62 5.46 3.39
C LEU A 372 -5.65 6.65 3.43
N LEU A 373 -4.35 6.37 3.57
CA LEU A 373 -3.32 7.36 3.90
C LEU A 373 -3.00 8.30 2.73
N PHE A 374 -2.97 7.80 1.50
CA PHE A 374 -2.40 8.50 0.35
C PHE A 374 -3.40 8.76 -0.79
N TYR A 375 -4.61 8.20 -0.74
CA TYR A 375 -5.59 8.26 -1.83
C TYR A 375 -5.95 9.68 -2.24
N LEU A 376 -5.80 9.97 -3.55
CA LEU A 376 -6.11 11.25 -4.18
C LEU A 376 -7.15 11.13 -5.30
N GLY A 377 -7.48 9.89 -5.70
CA GLY A 377 -8.43 9.63 -6.76
C GLY A 377 -9.87 10.04 -6.40
N LYS A 378 -10.75 9.97 -7.40
CA LYS A 378 -12.20 10.14 -7.21
C LYS A 378 -12.80 8.97 -6.43
N ASP A 379 -13.98 9.14 -5.85
CA ASP A 379 -14.69 8.00 -5.27
C ASP A 379 -14.93 6.92 -6.33
N ILE A 380 -14.35 5.74 -6.13
CA ILE A 380 -14.52 4.58 -7.03
C ILE A 380 -15.71 3.72 -6.63
N ALA A 381 -16.53 4.16 -5.67
CA ALA A 381 -17.86 3.60 -5.50
C ALA A 381 -18.52 3.61 -6.88
N ILE A 382 -18.60 2.41 -7.48
CA ILE A 382 -19.00 2.22 -8.87
C ILE A 382 -20.23 3.08 -9.10
N GLU A 383 -20.17 4.01 -10.05
CA GLU A 383 -21.37 4.63 -10.62
C GLU A 383 -22.20 3.48 -11.20
N LYS A 384 -23.04 2.91 -10.35
CA LYS A 384 -23.90 1.79 -10.73
C LYS A 384 -24.94 2.39 -11.65
N GLN A 385 -24.79 2.18 -12.95
CA GLN A 385 -25.95 2.22 -13.83
C GLN A 385 -26.95 1.23 -13.22
N GLU A 386 -28.03 1.77 -12.66
CA GLU A 386 -28.90 1.01 -11.77
C GLU A 386 -29.42 -0.25 -12.49
N GLY A 387 -29.26 -1.40 -11.82
CA GLY A 387 -29.69 -2.70 -12.36
C GLY A 387 -28.72 -3.37 -13.34
N ALA A 388 -27.62 -2.72 -13.75
CA ALA A 388 -26.61 -3.33 -14.62
C ALA A 388 -25.47 -3.99 -13.81
N ILE A 389 -24.97 -5.11 -14.30
CA ILE A 389 -23.74 -5.76 -13.85
C ILE A 389 -22.59 -5.25 -14.71
N ASN A 390 -21.50 -4.79 -14.09
CA ASN A 390 -20.27 -4.36 -14.77
C ASN A 390 -19.04 -4.66 -13.90
N GLU A 391 -18.68 -5.94 -13.82
CA GLU A 391 -17.56 -6.43 -13.02
C GLU A 391 -16.28 -6.53 -13.86
N ASP A 392 -15.23 -5.84 -13.43
CA ASP A 392 -13.87 -6.02 -13.94
C ASP A 392 -13.15 -7.08 -13.08
N MET A 393 -13.01 -8.28 -13.66
CA MET A 393 -12.43 -9.44 -12.99
C MET A 393 -10.90 -9.37 -12.94
N THR A 394 -10.28 -8.38 -13.61
CA THR A 394 -8.86 -8.07 -13.39
C THR A 394 -8.64 -7.30 -12.09
N GLN A 395 -9.68 -6.69 -11.53
CA GLN A 395 -9.62 -5.92 -10.29
C GLN A 395 -10.20 -6.70 -9.10
N LEU A 396 -11.18 -7.59 -9.27
CA LEU A 396 -11.70 -8.44 -8.17
C LEU A 396 -12.32 -7.68 -6.98
N HIS A 397 -12.66 -6.41 -7.14
CA HIS A 397 -13.23 -5.59 -6.07
C HIS A 397 -14.52 -6.21 -5.47
N GLY A 398 -14.50 -6.51 -4.17
CA GLY A 398 -15.64 -7.03 -3.42
C GLY A 398 -15.95 -8.52 -3.63
N TRP A 399 -15.09 -9.25 -4.34
CA TRP A 399 -15.20 -10.70 -4.51
C TRP A 399 -14.65 -11.46 -3.30
N THR A 400 -15.30 -12.55 -2.92
CA THR A 400 -14.83 -13.46 -1.88
C THR A 400 -14.54 -14.85 -2.45
N PHE A 401 -13.55 -15.53 -1.88
CA PHE A 401 -13.00 -16.79 -2.38
C PHE A 401 -13.03 -17.83 -1.25
N SER A 402 -13.42 -19.08 -1.54
CA SER A 402 -13.37 -20.16 -0.54
C SER A 402 -11.99 -20.82 -0.48
N THR A 403 -11.49 -21.23 -1.65
CA THR A 403 -10.34 -22.14 -1.79
C THR A 403 -9.51 -21.81 -3.03
N VAL A 404 -9.51 -20.56 -3.49
CA VAL A 404 -8.87 -20.16 -4.75
C VAL A 404 -7.55 -19.45 -4.49
N SER A 405 -6.48 -19.86 -5.16
CA SER A 405 -5.27 -19.05 -5.27
C SER A 405 -5.27 -18.34 -6.62
N LEU A 406 -4.95 -17.05 -6.64
CA LEU A 406 -4.64 -16.35 -7.87
C LEU A 406 -3.12 -16.40 -8.07
N LYS A 407 -2.66 -17.02 -9.16
CA LYS A 407 -1.23 -17.18 -9.44
C LYS A 407 -0.90 -16.78 -10.88
N PRO A 408 0.34 -16.36 -11.14
CA PRO A 408 0.81 -16.20 -12.50
C PRO A 408 0.91 -17.57 -13.20
N VAL A 409 0.24 -17.73 -14.34
CA VAL A 409 0.29 -18.92 -15.20
C VAL A 409 0.40 -18.43 -16.65
N ASP A 410 1.43 -18.89 -17.37
CA ASP A 410 1.69 -18.55 -18.78
C ASP A 410 1.62 -17.05 -19.12
N GLY A 411 2.15 -16.18 -18.25
CA GLY A 411 2.17 -14.75 -18.55
C GLY A 411 0.97 -13.95 -18.06
N ARG A 412 0.00 -14.56 -17.35
CA ARG A 412 -1.19 -13.88 -16.84
C ARG A 412 -1.59 -14.39 -15.45
N MET A 413 -2.27 -13.56 -14.67
CA MET A 413 -2.92 -14.02 -13.44
C MET A 413 -4.09 -14.95 -13.78
N ALA A 414 -4.09 -16.13 -13.18
CA ALA A 414 -5.11 -17.13 -13.33
C ALA A 414 -5.50 -17.72 -11.98
N PHE A 415 -6.76 -18.09 -11.83
CA PHE A 415 -7.25 -18.80 -10.67
C PHE A 415 -6.82 -20.26 -10.75
N VAL A 416 -6.13 -20.73 -9.71
CA VAL A 416 -5.61 -22.09 -9.59
C VAL A 416 -6.02 -22.66 -8.24
N SER A 417 -6.59 -23.86 -8.28
CA SER A 417 -6.91 -24.67 -7.10
C SER A 417 -7.51 -26.01 -7.54
N PRO A 418 -7.40 -27.09 -6.74
CA PRO A 418 -8.27 -28.23 -6.88
C PRO A 418 -9.75 -27.93 -6.69
N ASP A 419 -10.17 -26.73 -6.24
CA ASP A 419 -11.57 -26.30 -6.28
C ASP A 419 -11.67 -24.77 -6.43
N VAL A 420 -12.10 -24.30 -7.60
CA VAL A 420 -12.20 -22.87 -7.91
C VAL A 420 -13.62 -22.36 -7.76
N ARG A 421 -13.88 -21.68 -6.63
CA ARG A 421 -15.16 -21.05 -6.32
C ARG A 421 -15.01 -19.64 -5.75
N MET A 422 -15.78 -18.71 -6.29
CA MET A 422 -15.83 -17.31 -5.86
C MET A 422 -17.24 -16.74 -5.96
N GLN A 423 -17.52 -15.70 -5.18
CA GLN A 423 -18.81 -15.03 -5.21
C GLN A 423 -18.68 -13.54 -4.91
N LYS A 424 -19.66 -12.76 -5.37
CA LYS A 424 -19.85 -11.37 -4.95
C LYS A 424 -21.32 -11.15 -4.62
N ARG A 425 -21.56 -10.64 -3.41
CA ARG A 425 -22.91 -10.42 -2.85
C ARG A 425 -23.36 -8.98 -3.08
N ASN A 426 -24.66 -8.74 -2.91
CA ASN A 426 -25.28 -7.40 -2.91
C ASN A 426 -25.10 -6.61 -4.22
N ILE A 427 -25.15 -7.31 -5.35
CA ILE A 427 -25.18 -6.67 -6.67
C ILE A 427 -26.63 -6.30 -7.01
N ARG A 428 -26.90 -5.02 -7.26
CA ARG A 428 -28.23 -4.58 -7.71
C ARG A 428 -28.39 -4.92 -9.19
N TYR A 429 -29.29 -5.85 -9.50
CA TYR A 429 -29.50 -6.33 -10.86
C TYR A 429 -30.98 -6.29 -11.26
N GLN A 430 -31.26 -5.93 -12.51
CA GLN A 430 -32.60 -5.88 -13.09
C GLN A 430 -32.63 -6.66 -14.41
N ALA A 431 -33.00 -7.94 -14.34
CA ALA A 431 -33.05 -8.81 -15.51
C ALA A 431 -34.04 -8.32 -16.58
N GLY A 432 -35.12 -7.62 -16.21
CA GLY A 432 -36.09 -7.10 -17.18
C GLY A 432 -35.57 -5.95 -18.04
N LYS A 433 -34.49 -5.29 -17.62
CA LYS A 433 -33.81 -4.27 -18.42
C LYS A 433 -32.55 -4.81 -19.09
N TYR A 434 -31.75 -5.59 -18.38
CA TYR A 434 -30.50 -6.17 -18.89
C TYR A 434 -30.58 -7.70 -18.90
N PRO A 435 -31.37 -8.32 -19.79
CA PRO A 435 -31.66 -9.76 -19.74
C PRO A 435 -30.47 -10.65 -20.10
N TYR A 436 -29.45 -10.10 -20.78
CA TYR A 436 -28.27 -10.86 -21.21
C TYR A 436 -27.12 -10.61 -20.25
N ILE A 437 -26.57 -11.67 -19.65
CA ILE A 437 -25.30 -11.62 -18.93
C ILE A 437 -24.23 -12.28 -19.79
N ALA A 438 -23.17 -11.54 -20.11
CA ALA A 438 -22.00 -12.03 -20.81
C ALA A 438 -20.80 -12.11 -19.88
N ILE A 439 -20.01 -13.18 -20.04
CA ILE A 439 -18.81 -13.43 -19.25
C ILE A 439 -17.67 -13.73 -20.22
N LYS A 440 -16.60 -12.93 -20.17
CA LYS A 440 -15.39 -13.15 -20.95
C LYS A 440 -14.41 -14.01 -20.17
N ILE A 441 -14.20 -15.24 -20.64
CA ILE A 441 -13.36 -16.27 -20.03
C ILE A 441 -12.30 -16.71 -21.03
N PRO A 442 -11.16 -15.99 -21.15
CA PRO A 442 -10.08 -16.36 -22.06
C PRO A 442 -9.50 -17.75 -21.83
N ARG A 443 -9.70 -18.32 -20.63
CA ARG A 443 -9.26 -19.67 -20.29
C ARG A 443 -10.28 -20.35 -19.40
N LEU A 444 -11.08 -21.24 -19.99
CA LEU A 444 -12.00 -22.14 -19.29
C LEU A 444 -11.37 -23.55 -19.23
N PRO A 445 -11.13 -24.11 -18.03
CA PRO A 445 -10.64 -25.47 -17.87
C PRO A 445 -11.56 -26.51 -18.52
N LYS A 446 -10.97 -27.58 -19.07
CA LYS A 446 -11.74 -28.69 -19.65
C LYS A 446 -12.57 -29.41 -18.59
N MET A 447 -12.05 -29.49 -17.36
CA MET A 447 -12.74 -30.11 -16.23
C MET A 447 -13.80 -29.23 -15.55
N ALA A 448 -13.99 -27.98 -16.00
CA ALA A 448 -14.94 -27.08 -15.36
C ALA A 448 -16.37 -27.63 -15.40
N LYS A 449 -17.10 -27.49 -14.29
CA LYS A 449 -18.54 -27.80 -14.21
C LYS A 449 -19.31 -27.10 -15.31
N LYS A 450 -20.30 -27.75 -15.93
CA LYS A 450 -21.12 -27.10 -16.96
C LYS A 450 -21.95 -25.93 -16.41
N ASP A 451 -22.35 -25.99 -15.15
CA ASP A 451 -23.13 -24.98 -14.43
C ASP A 451 -22.25 -24.03 -13.59
N TRP A 452 -21.08 -23.67 -14.12
CA TRP A 452 -20.09 -22.88 -13.38
C TRP A 452 -20.54 -21.46 -13.06
N PHE A 453 -21.54 -20.91 -13.74
CA PHE A 453 -22.11 -19.59 -13.43
C PHE A 453 -23.48 -19.73 -12.78
N GLN A 454 -23.67 -19.05 -11.64
CA GLN A 454 -24.93 -19.06 -10.92
C GLN A 454 -25.30 -17.68 -10.41
N LEU A 455 -26.61 -17.43 -10.37
CA LEU A 455 -27.20 -16.29 -9.67
C LEU A 455 -27.96 -16.81 -8.45
N SER A 456 -27.90 -16.06 -7.34
CA SER A 456 -28.70 -16.39 -6.16
C SER A 456 -29.31 -15.14 -5.51
N TYR A 457 -30.57 -15.24 -5.13
CA TYR A 457 -31.24 -14.29 -4.23
C TYR A 457 -32.38 -15.00 -3.49
N SER A 458 -32.88 -14.41 -2.40
CA SER A 458 -33.95 -15.02 -1.62
C SER A 458 -35.33 -14.78 -2.23
N VAL A 459 -36.11 -15.85 -2.42
CA VAL A 459 -37.54 -15.82 -2.74
C VAL A 459 -38.29 -16.30 -1.51
N MET A 460 -39.24 -15.49 -1.01
CA MET A 460 -40.00 -15.82 0.22
C MET A 460 -39.08 -16.23 1.39
N SER A 461 -37.98 -15.48 1.58
CA SER A 461 -36.96 -15.72 2.61
C SER A 461 -36.11 -16.98 2.45
N ALA A 462 -36.33 -17.81 1.42
CA ALA A 462 -35.49 -18.95 1.10
C ALA A 462 -34.49 -18.61 -0.03
N PRO A 463 -33.20 -18.98 0.06
CA PRO A 463 -32.26 -18.75 -1.02
C PRO A 463 -32.58 -19.62 -2.24
N GLU A 464 -32.79 -18.98 -3.39
CA GLU A 464 -32.94 -19.64 -4.68
C GLU A 464 -31.67 -19.53 -5.50
N PHE A 465 -31.46 -20.47 -6.42
CA PHE A 465 -30.28 -20.54 -7.29
C PHE A 465 -30.69 -20.80 -8.73
N TRP A 466 -30.24 -19.94 -9.64
CA TRP A 466 -30.33 -20.13 -11.08
C TRP A 466 -28.97 -20.54 -11.60
N LYS A 467 -28.87 -21.79 -12.05
CA LYS A 467 -27.65 -22.41 -12.54
C LYS A 467 -27.59 -22.33 -14.05
N MET A 468 -26.62 -21.58 -14.56
CA MET A 468 -26.50 -21.31 -15.98
C MET A 468 -25.63 -22.36 -16.65
N ASN A 469 -26.22 -23.20 -17.49
CA ASN A 469 -25.50 -24.25 -18.21
C ASN A 469 -24.69 -23.65 -19.37
N ALA A 470 -23.36 -23.67 -19.25
CA ALA A 470 -22.44 -23.12 -20.23
C ALA A 470 -22.45 -23.85 -21.59
N THR A 471 -23.02 -25.07 -21.69
CA THR A 471 -23.23 -25.72 -22.99
C THR A 471 -24.42 -25.16 -23.76
N GLU A 472 -25.32 -24.47 -23.08
CA GLU A 472 -26.50 -23.81 -23.67
C GLU A 472 -26.26 -22.31 -23.89
N ALA A 473 -25.12 -21.78 -23.42
CA ALA A 473 -24.75 -20.39 -23.61
C ALA A 473 -24.55 -20.05 -25.08
N THR A 474 -25.02 -18.87 -25.50
CA THR A 474 -24.64 -18.33 -26.80
C THR A 474 -23.19 -17.87 -26.74
N LYS A 475 -22.35 -18.33 -27.67
CA LYS A 475 -20.94 -17.94 -27.74
C LYS A 475 -20.75 -16.77 -28.70
N ILE A 476 -19.99 -15.76 -28.26
CA ILE A 476 -19.50 -14.66 -29.09
C ILE A 476 -17.98 -14.72 -29.12
N GLY A 477 -17.40 -14.85 -30.32
CA GLY A 477 -15.98 -15.16 -30.44
C GLY A 477 -15.62 -16.51 -29.80
N GLU A 478 -14.39 -16.64 -29.33
CA GLU A 478 -13.88 -17.88 -28.73
C GLU A 478 -14.08 -17.95 -27.21
N ASP A 479 -14.25 -16.80 -26.55
CA ASP A 479 -14.11 -16.68 -25.09
C ASP A 479 -15.27 -15.96 -24.37
N ILE A 480 -16.31 -15.50 -25.08
CA ILE A 480 -17.47 -14.85 -24.44
C ILE A 480 -18.67 -15.81 -24.40
N TYR A 481 -19.17 -16.04 -23.18
CA TYR A 481 -20.35 -16.87 -22.89
C TYR A 481 -21.52 -15.96 -22.50
N VAL A 482 -22.62 -16.03 -23.24
CA VAL A 482 -23.81 -15.20 -23.05
C VAL A 482 -24.99 -16.04 -22.57
N PHE A 483 -25.58 -15.62 -21.46
CA PHE A 483 -26.74 -16.25 -20.83
C PHE A 483 -27.91 -15.27 -20.84
N LYS A 484 -29.04 -15.69 -21.41
CA LYS A 484 -30.29 -14.94 -21.33
C LYS A 484 -31.05 -15.39 -20.09
N VAL A 485 -31.00 -14.57 -19.04
CA VAL A 485 -31.44 -14.96 -17.68
C VAL A 485 -32.91 -15.38 -17.61
N ALA A 486 -33.75 -14.78 -18.45
CA ALA A 486 -35.19 -15.11 -18.52
C ALA A 486 -35.47 -16.54 -19.00
N ASP A 487 -34.52 -17.20 -19.64
CA ASP A 487 -34.68 -18.56 -20.17
C ASP A 487 -34.40 -19.63 -19.09
N TYR A 488 -33.96 -19.23 -17.89
CA TYR A 488 -33.59 -20.12 -16.80
C TYR A 488 -34.61 -20.11 -15.64
N MET A 489 -34.80 -21.30 -15.05
CA MET A 489 -35.58 -21.50 -13.83
C MET A 489 -34.65 -21.82 -12.65
N SER A 490 -35.06 -21.45 -11.43
CA SER A 490 -34.34 -21.83 -10.23
C SER A 490 -34.43 -23.33 -9.96
N ASN A 491 -33.62 -23.85 -9.03
CA ASN A 491 -33.71 -25.26 -8.59
C ASN A 491 -35.12 -25.67 -8.12
N ASN A 492 -35.92 -24.74 -7.59
CA ASN A 492 -37.29 -24.98 -7.16
C ASN A 492 -38.34 -24.54 -8.21
N GLY A 493 -37.94 -24.31 -9.45
CA GLY A 493 -38.85 -23.98 -10.55
C GLY A 493 -39.38 -22.55 -10.53
N THR A 494 -38.63 -21.61 -9.96
CA THR A 494 -39.02 -20.18 -9.94
C THR A 494 -38.37 -19.42 -11.11
N SER A 495 -39.16 -18.64 -11.86
CA SER A 495 -38.62 -17.74 -12.89
C SER A 495 -37.85 -16.57 -12.28
N PHE A 496 -36.82 -16.09 -12.97
CA PHE A 496 -36.06 -14.93 -12.51
C PHE A 496 -36.92 -13.65 -12.52
N THR A 497 -36.87 -12.86 -11.45
CA THR A 497 -37.63 -11.60 -11.35
C THR A 497 -37.22 -10.56 -12.38
N GLN A 498 -38.20 -9.80 -12.89
CA GLN A 498 -37.96 -8.70 -13.82
C GLN A 498 -37.64 -7.36 -13.11
N LYS A 499 -37.87 -7.30 -11.78
CA LYS A 499 -37.63 -6.11 -10.95
C LYS A 499 -36.18 -6.05 -10.45
N VAL A 500 -35.76 -4.88 -10.00
CA VAL A 500 -34.45 -4.70 -9.34
C VAL A 500 -34.40 -5.55 -8.06
N VAL A 501 -33.38 -6.38 -7.93
CA VAL A 501 -33.10 -7.18 -6.72
C VAL A 501 -31.61 -7.19 -6.39
N ASN A 502 -31.28 -7.47 -5.13
CA ASN A 502 -29.91 -7.75 -4.72
C ASN A 502 -29.59 -9.21 -4.99
N VAL A 503 -28.67 -9.46 -5.92
CA VAL A 503 -28.21 -10.80 -6.29
C VAL A 503 -26.81 -11.06 -5.75
N THR A 504 -26.51 -12.34 -5.61
CA THR A 504 -25.17 -12.87 -5.48
C THR A 504 -24.77 -13.48 -6.82
N LEU A 505 -23.66 -13.02 -7.40
CA LEU A 505 -22.99 -13.73 -8.48
C LEU A 505 -22.11 -14.82 -7.87
N ILE A 506 -22.21 -16.04 -8.39
CA ILE A 506 -21.41 -17.18 -7.95
C ILE A 506 -20.76 -17.78 -9.19
N LEU A 507 -19.44 -17.96 -9.12
CA LEU A 507 -18.66 -18.72 -10.08
C LEU A 507 -18.10 -19.95 -9.35
N ASP A 508 -18.52 -21.14 -9.77
CA ASP A 508 -18.14 -22.42 -9.20
C ASP A 508 -17.67 -23.36 -10.33
N PHE A 509 -16.39 -23.28 -10.67
CA PHE A 509 -15.80 -24.13 -11.70
C PHE A 509 -15.58 -25.58 -11.22
N GLY A 510 -15.72 -25.83 -9.92
CA GLY A 510 -15.44 -27.12 -9.30
C GLY A 510 -13.95 -27.45 -9.30
N ASN A 511 -13.67 -28.75 -9.27
CA ASN A 511 -12.30 -29.26 -9.31
C ASN A 511 -11.71 -29.24 -10.72
N ILE A 512 -10.77 -28.33 -10.94
CA ILE A 512 -10.11 -28.11 -12.23
C ILE A 512 -8.71 -28.76 -12.30
N GLY A 513 -8.35 -29.60 -11.30
CA GLY A 513 -7.06 -30.26 -11.24
C GLY A 513 -5.88 -29.27 -11.22
N SER A 514 -4.97 -29.41 -12.19
CA SER A 514 -3.84 -28.50 -12.41
C SER A 514 -4.10 -27.43 -13.49
N GLU A 515 -5.32 -27.38 -14.05
CA GLU A 515 -5.70 -26.32 -14.98
C GLU A 515 -5.89 -24.99 -14.24
N SER A 516 -6.17 -23.93 -15.01
CA SER A 516 -6.36 -22.59 -14.47
C SER A 516 -7.52 -21.87 -15.16
N VAL A 517 -8.21 -21.00 -14.43
CA VAL A 517 -9.31 -20.18 -14.97
C VAL A 517 -8.84 -18.75 -15.14
N VAL A 518 -9.11 -18.14 -16.28
CA VAL A 518 -8.93 -16.69 -16.49
C VAL A 518 -10.27 -16.08 -16.85
N ILE A 519 -10.64 -15.01 -16.16
CA ILE A 519 -11.87 -14.25 -16.37
C ILE A 519 -11.49 -12.78 -16.48
N ASP A 520 -11.93 -12.11 -17.54
CA ASP A 520 -11.62 -10.71 -17.76
C ASP A 520 -12.73 -9.80 -17.21
N TRP A 521 -14.00 -10.11 -17.48
CA TRP A 521 -15.14 -9.31 -17.01
C TRP A 521 -16.46 -10.10 -16.99
N ILE A 522 -17.44 -9.61 -16.22
CA ILE A 522 -18.85 -10.03 -16.23
C ILE A 522 -19.71 -8.79 -16.45
N ARG A 523 -20.56 -8.79 -17.48
CA ARG A 523 -21.39 -7.63 -17.83
C ARG A 523 -22.81 -8.01 -18.21
N SER A 524 -23.77 -7.15 -17.92
CA SER A 524 -25.15 -7.31 -18.38
C SER A 524 -25.50 -6.31 -19.48
N PHE A 525 -26.31 -6.72 -20.45
CA PHE A 525 -26.66 -5.93 -21.64
C PHE A 525 -28.17 -5.95 -21.89
N GLU A 526 -28.67 -4.86 -22.46
CA GLU A 526 -30.06 -4.75 -22.91
C GLU A 526 -30.29 -5.62 -24.16
N GLN A 527 -29.32 -5.63 -25.08
CA GLN A 527 -29.37 -6.38 -26.33
C GLN A 527 -28.12 -7.23 -26.52
N ILE A 528 -28.30 -8.40 -27.14
CA ILE A 528 -27.18 -9.31 -27.44
C ILE A 528 -26.17 -8.69 -28.43
N ALA A 529 -26.63 -7.78 -29.31
CA ALA A 529 -25.81 -7.12 -30.32
C ALA A 529 -24.78 -6.13 -29.74
N ASP A 530 -24.95 -5.71 -28.48
CA ASP A 530 -24.05 -4.78 -27.81
C ASP A 530 -22.79 -5.45 -27.25
N ILE A 531 -22.74 -6.78 -27.27
CA ILE A 531 -21.66 -7.59 -26.71
C ILE A 531 -20.52 -7.69 -27.73
N LYS A 532 -19.31 -7.30 -27.32
CA LYS A 532 -18.11 -7.26 -28.17
C LYS A 532 -16.92 -7.99 -27.54
#